data_AF-A0A650A4T8-F1
#
_entry.id   AF-A0A650A4T8-F1
#
_cell.length_a   1.000
_cell.length_b   1.000
_cell.length_c   1.000
_cell.angle_alpha   90.00
_cell.angle_beta   90.00
_cell.angle_gamma   90.00
#
_symmetry.space_group_name_H-M   'P 1'
#
loop_
_entity.id
_entity.type
_entity.pdbx_description
1 polymer ?
#
loop_
_entity_poly.entity_id
_entity_poly.type
_entity_poly.pdbx_seq_one_letter_code
_entity_poly.pdbx_strand_id
1 'polypeptide(L)'
;MADTTGAVRDKERLLLAAGFAFGVMLTLLVLELVLVANGTVAVGDLLTSADALIVIAGIVFTGIVGVALFVLSFPENRSRIPIAADDQE
;
A
#
# COMPACT_ATOMS: atom_id res chain seq x y z
N MET A 1 5.37 25.40 24.46
CA MET A 1 5.86 24.62 23.30
C MET A 1 4.86 23.51 23.07
N ALA A 2 4.19 23.49 21.92
CA ALA A 2 3.31 22.37 21.58
C ALA A 2 4.19 21.12 21.42
N ASP A 3 3.81 20.00 22.04
CA ASP A 3 4.53 18.74 21.91
C ASP A 3 4.33 18.18 20.50
N THR A 4 5.23 18.53 19.58
CA THR A 4 5.20 18.09 18.18
C THR A 4 5.74 16.67 18.00
N THR A 5 6.25 16.04 19.07
CA THR A 5 6.92 14.74 19.03
C THR A 5 5.96 13.63 18.56
N GLY A 6 4.69 13.68 19.00
CA GLY A 6 3.66 12.73 18.58
C GLY A 6 3.35 12.80 17.08
N ALA A 7 3.18 14.01 16.54
CA ALA A 7 2.88 14.22 15.12
C ALA A 7 4.00 13.76 14.19
N VAL A 8 5.26 13.95 14.60
CA VAL A 8 6.45 13.46 13.86
C VAL A 8 6.47 11.93 13.85
N ARG A 9 6.23 11.30 15.01
CA ARG A 9 6.21 9.83 15.14
C ARG A 9 5.13 9.19 14.25
N ASP A 10 3.94 9.78 14.17
CA ASP A 10 2.86 9.24 13.34
C ASP A 10 3.14 9.40 11.84
N LYS A 11 3.80 10.49 11.43
CA LYS A 11 4.25 10.66 10.06
C LYS A 11 5.24 9.57 9.65
N GLU A 12 6.23 9.30 10.49
CA GLU A 12 7.22 8.25 10.24
C GLU A 12 6.58 6.86 10.14
N ARG A 13 5.61 6.55 11.02
CA ARG A 13 4.86 5.28 10.98
C ARG A 13 4.05 5.14 9.68
N LEU A 14 3.38 6.19 9.23
CA LEU A 14 2.62 6.17 7.97
C LEU A 14 3.52 6.04 6.75
N LEU A 15 4.67 6.72 6.73
CA LEU A 15 5.65 6.57 5.65
C LEU A 15 6.26 5.17 5.61
N LEU A 16 6.57 4.59 6.78
CA LEU A 16 7.04 3.22 6.88
C LEU A 16 5.99 2.23 6.35
N ALA A 17 4.73 2.39 6.76
CA ALA A 17 3.63 1.54 6.31
C ALA A 17 3.35 1.72 4.81
N ALA A 18 3.44 2.94 4.28
CA ALA A 18 3.33 3.21 2.85
C ALA A 18 4.46 2.53 2.07
N GLY A 19 5.70 2.66 2.55
CA GLY A 19 6.87 1.98 1.96
C GLY A 19 6.72 0.46 1.96
N PHE A 20 6.20 -0.13 3.04
CA PHE A 20 5.87 -1.55 3.10
C PHE A 20 4.82 -1.93 2.04
N ALA A 21 3.72 -1.19 1.94
CA ALA A 21 2.67 -1.46 0.97
C ALA A 21 3.19 -1.39 -0.49
N PHE A 22 4.03 -0.41 -0.81
CA PHE A 22 4.70 -0.33 -2.12
C PHE A 22 5.69 -1.46 -2.34
N GLY A 23 6.41 -1.90 -1.30
CA GLY A 23 7.28 -3.06 -1.36
C GLY A 23 6.49 -4.34 -1.69
N VAL A 24 5.34 -4.55 -1.04
CA VAL A 24 4.44 -5.68 -1.35
C VAL A 24 3.94 -5.60 -2.79
N MET A 25 3.50 -4.42 -3.24
CA MET A 25 3.08 -4.18 -4.63
C MET A 25 4.18 -4.58 -5.62
N LEU A 26 5.43 -4.16 -5.38
CA LEU A 26 6.57 -4.51 -6.21
C LEU A 26 6.82 -6.03 -6.21
N THR A 27 6.75 -6.68 -5.06
CA THR A 27 6.95 -8.14 -4.97
C THR A 27 5.87 -8.92 -5.73
N LEU A 28 4.61 -8.46 -5.70
CA LEU A 28 3.52 -9.04 -6.48
C LEU A 28 3.72 -8.83 -7.99
N LEU A 29 4.20 -7.67 -8.42
CA LEU A 29 4.56 -7.44 -9.82
C LEU A 29 5.68 -8.39 -10.28
N VAL A 30 6.72 -8.57 -9.47
CA VAL A 30 7.80 -9.51 -9.77
C VAL A 30 7.29 -10.94 -9.79
N LEU A 31 6.40 -11.32 -8.87
CA LEU A 31 5.76 -12.63 -8.85
C LEU A 31 5.02 -12.89 -10.16
N GLU A 32 4.17 -11.96 -10.60
CA GLU A 32 3.42 -12.10 -11.85
C GLU A 32 4.35 -12.25 -13.07
N LEU A 33 5.42 -11.45 -13.13
CA LEU A 33 6.44 -11.57 -14.18
C LEU A 33 7.12 -12.94 -14.18
N VAL A 34 7.41 -13.50 -12.99
CA VAL A 34 7.99 -14.84 -12.86
C VAL A 34 7.01 -15.93 -13.32
N LEU A 35 5.72 -15.81 -12.99
CA LEU A 35 4.69 -16.75 -13.44
C LEU A 35 4.57 -16.77 -14.96
N VAL A 36 4.61 -15.59 -15.58
CA VAL A 36 4.60 -15.45 -17.05
C VAL A 36 5.89 -16.01 -17.66
N ALA A 37 7.05 -15.67 -17.08
CA ALA A 37 8.36 -16.11 -17.60
C ALA A 37 8.54 -17.64 -17.52
N ASN A 38 7.97 -18.30 -16.52
CA ASN A 38 8.01 -19.76 -16.37
C ASN A 38 6.88 -20.47 -17.15
N GLY A 39 6.01 -19.74 -17.84
CA GLY A 39 4.90 -20.31 -18.62
C GLY A 39 3.75 -20.87 -17.77
N THR A 40 3.74 -20.61 -16.46
CA THR A 40 2.62 -20.94 -15.57
C THR A 40 1.37 -20.15 -15.95
N VAL A 41 1.55 -18.89 -16.35
CA VAL A 41 0.48 -18.01 -16.84
C VAL A 41 0.81 -17.59 -18.27
N ALA A 42 -0.06 -17.91 -19.21
CA ALA A 42 0.06 -17.41 -20.57
C ALA A 42 -0.25 -15.91 -20.59
N VAL A 43 0.50 -15.12 -21.36
CA VAL A 43 0.27 -13.66 -21.50
C VAL A 43 -1.16 -13.36 -21.95
N GLY A 44 -1.74 -14.21 -22.80
CA GLY A 44 -3.13 -14.09 -23.26
C GLY A 44 -4.18 -14.35 -22.18
N ASP A 45 -3.79 -15.00 -21.08
CA ASP A 45 -4.70 -15.39 -20.00
C ASP A 45 -4.59 -14.51 -18.74
N LEU A 46 -3.79 -13.45 -18.77
CA LEU A 46 -3.61 -12.53 -17.63
C LEU A 46 -4.92 -11.91 -17.12
N LEU A 47 -5.92 -11.75 -18.00
CA LEU A 47 -7.21 -11.15 -17.68
C LEU A 47 -8.36 -12.16 -17.62
N THR A 48 -8.10 -13.43 -17.90
CA THR A 48 -9.12 -14.51 -17.93
C THR A 48 -8.87 -15.53 -16.85
N SER A 49 -7.62 -15.72 -16.42
CA SER A 49 -7.23 -16.61 -15.35
C SER A 49 -7.59 -16.03 -13.99
N ALA A 50 -8.30 -16.81 -13.18
CA ALA A 50 -8.66 -16.41 -11.82
C ALA A 50 -7.43 -16.11 -10.96
N ASP A 51 -6.37 -16.90 -11.08
CA ASP A 51 -5.15 -16.73 -10.30
C ASP A 51 -4.45 -15.41 -10.63
N ALA A 52 -4.30 -15.09 -11.93
CA ALA A 52 -3.71 -13.83 -12.38
C ALA A 52 -4.55 -12.62 -11.94
N LEU A 53 -5.88 -12.72 -12.01
CA LEU A 53 -6.78 -11.67 -11.54
C LEU A 53 -6.68 -11.43 -10.04
N ILE A 54 -6.46 -12.48 -9.23
CA ILE A 54 -6.24 -12.35 -7.78
C ILE A 54 -4.95 -11.58 -7.50
N VAL A 55 -3.87 -11.91 -8.20
CA VAL A 55 -2.58 -11.21 -8.05
C VAL A 55 -2.72 -9.74 -8.48
N ILE A 56 -3.37 -9.47 -9.62
CA ILE A 56 -3.67 -8.12 -10.10
C ILE A 56 -4.51 -7.34 -9.09
N ALA A 57 -5.55 -7.95 -8.52
CA ALA A 57 -6.36 -7.32 -7.48
C ALA A 57 -5.51 -6.98 -6.24
N GLY A 58 -4.58 -7.85 -5.86
CA GLY A 58 -3.61 -7.59 -4.79
C GLY A 58 -2.67 -6.43 -5.09
N ILE A 59 -2.18 -6.32 -6.32
CA ILE A 59 -1.34 -5.20 -6.78
C ILE A 59 -2.12 -3.89 -6.69
N VAL A 60 -3.35 -3.86 -7.19
CA VAL A 60 -4.21 -2.67 -7.16
C VAL A 60 -4.53 -2.29 -5.71
N PHE A 61 -4.90 -3.26 -4.88
CA PHE A 61 -5.20 -3.03 -3.47
C PHE A 61 -4.00 -2.44 -2.71
N THR A 62 -2.83 -3.05 -2.83
CA THR A 62 -1.61 -2.58 -2.15
C THR A 62 -1.16 -1.22 -2.69
N GLY A 63 -1.34 -0.94 -3.98
CA GLY A 63 -1.14 0.39 -4.56
C GLY A 63 -2.06 1.45 -3.95
N ILE A 64 -3.36 1.17 -3.84
CA ILE A 64 -4.33 2.08 -3.21
C ILE A 64 -3.96 2.34 -1.75
N VAL A 65 -3.67 1.28 -0.98
CA VAL A 65 -3.28 1.39 0.43
C VAL A 65 -1.98 2.18 0.58
N GLY A 66 -0.96 1.89 -0.24
CA GLY A 66 0.32 2.62 -0.22
C GLY A 66 0.15 4.10 -0.52
N VAL A 67 -0.65 4.45 -1.53
CA VAL A 67 -0.97 5.85 -1.86
C VAL A 67 -1.76 6.51 -0.73
N ALA A 68 -2.75 5.84 -0.16
CA ALA A 68 -3.53 6.40 0.95
C ALA A 68 -2.64 6.71 2.17
N LEU A 69 -1.77 5.76 2.56
CA LEU A 69 -0.84 5.94 3.67
C LEU A 69 0.20 7.02 3.39
N PHE A 70 0.70 7.09 2.15
CA PHE A 70 1.63 8.12 1.71
C PHE A 70 0.97 9.51 1.80
N VAL A 71 -0.24 9.66 1.27
CA VAL A 71 -0.98 10.93 1.30
C VAL A 71 -1.31 11.34 2.73
N LEU A 72 -1.72 10.40 3.60
CA LEU A 72 -1.99 10.67 5.02
C LEU A 72 -0.74 11.03 5.83
N SER A 73 0.46 10.72 5.33
CA SER A 73 1.71 11.14 5.98
C SER A 73 1.89 12.65 5.96
N PHE A 74 1.22 13.36 5.04
CA PHE A 74 1.27 14.82 4.95
C PHE A 74 0.22 15.47 5.86
N PRO A 75 0.64 16.43 6.71
CA PRO A 75 -0.25 17.07 7.68
C PRO A 75 -1.40 17.84 7.02
N GLU A 76 -1.23 18.39 5.81
CA GLU A 76 -2.32 19.08 5.10
C GLU A 76 -3.49 18.13 4.80
N ASN A 77 -3.21 16.88 4.46
CA ASN A 77 -4.22 15.87 4.12
C ASN A 77 -4.86 15.24 5.36
N ARG A 78 -4.15 15.17 6.50
CA ARG A 78 -4.68 14.65 7.77
C ARG A 78 -5.74 15.56 8.38
N SER A 79 -5.65 16.88 8.17
CA SER A 79 -6.62 17.86 8.71
C SER A 79 -8.06 17.69 8.20
N ARG A 80 -8.25 16.99 7.07
CA ARG A 80 -9.56 16.77 6.44
C ARG A 80 -10.22 15.46 6.84
N ILE A 81 -9.50 14.59 7.57
CA ILE A 81 -9.98 13.27 7.99
C ILE A 81 -9.80 13.20 9.50
N PRO A 82 -10.88 13.33 10.30
CA PRO A 82 -10.80 13.18 11.75
C PRO A 82 -10.50 11.70 12.06
N ILE A 83 -9.22 11.37 12.17
CA ILE A 83 -8.79 10.14 12.82
C ILE A 83 -9.01 10.41 14.31
N ALA A 84 -10.13 9.90 14.85
CA ALA A 84 -10.36 9.92 16.28
C ALA A 84 -9.14 9.30 16.95
N ALA A 85 -8.50 10.05 17.82
CA ALA A 85 -7.50 9.53 18.73
C ALA A 85 -8.23 8.65 19.73
N ASP A 86 -8.47 7.39 19.36
CA ASP A 86 -8.83 6.39 20.35
C ASP A 86 -7.58 6.06 21.18
N ASP A 87 -7.85 5.99 22.49
CA ASP A 87 -7.03 5.44 23.56
C ASP A 87 -5.98 6.38 24.18
N GLN A 88 -6.49 7.35 24.94
CA GLN A 88 -5.85 7.78 26.19
C GLN A 88 -6.28 6.82 27.31
N GLU A 89 -5.43 5.86 27.66
CA GLU A 89 -5.38 5.25 29.00
C GLU A 89 -4.01 5.49 29.65
#